data_AF-A0A7S4JRH5-F1
#
_entry.id   AF-A0A7S4JRH5-F1
#
_cell.length_a   1.000
_cell.length_b   1.000
_cell.length_c   1.000
_cell.angle_alpha   90.00
_cell.angle_beta   90.00
_cell.angle_gamma   90.00
#
_symmetry.space_group_name_H-M   'P 1'
#
loop_
_entity.id
_entity.type
_entity.pdbx_description
1 polymer ?
#
loop_
_entity_poly.entity_id
_entity_poly.type
_entity_poly.pdbx_seq_one_letter_code
_entity_poly.pdbx_strand_id
1 'polypeptide(L)'
;PNYNLVSLFAARRGDSTDGSVYFSPPYDAEDFRADGVAERSSDRSRSFVLVVGGSGNGFVIPDRVFSQTLLESIEGIYEAVGGLDGLDWNILVDEEPSTDEMIWIGNELKATHGPGFLTMASIIPHRRSDREFCRTAIDAGALDFCAPLFYGLPGLSAQRDVVENVKDWVGMIGEEHLVVGLGVHPDEQYFQRPEESKK
;
A
#
# COMPACT_ATOMS: atom_id res chain seq x y z
N PRO A 1 1.88 19.23 -8.69
CA PRO A 1 3.24 19.69 -8.29
C PRO A 1 3.54 19.71 -6.77
N ASN A 2 2.67 19.18 -5.89
CA ASN A 2 2.89 19.19 -4.43
C ASN A 2 3.21 17.80 -3.83
N TYR A 3 3.20 16.73 -4.64
CA TYR A 3 3.40 15.36 -4.21
C TYR A 3 4.45 14.69 -5.10
N ASN A 4 5.36 13.95 -4.47
CA ASN A 4 6.38 13.12 -5.12
C ASN A 4 6.01 11.62 -5.14
N LEU A 5 4.89 11.24 -4.52
CA LEU A 5 4.31 9.91 -4.54
C LEU A 5 2.81 10.01 -4.83
N VAL A 6 2.31 9.17 -5.73
CA VAL A 6 0.88 9.01 -6.03
C VAL A 6 0.50 7.56 -5.82
N SER A 7 -0.46 7.33 -4.93
CA SER A 7 -0.95 6.00 -4.61
C SER A 7 -2.21 5.68 -5.42
N LEU A 8 -2.16 4.63 -6.24
CA LEU A 8 -3.33 4.08 -6.93
C LEU A 8 -4.09 3.19 -5.94
N PHE A 9 -5.07 3.78 -5.27
CA PHE A 9 -5.85 3.13 -4.22
C PHE A 9 -7.20 2.61 -4.76
N ALA A 10 -7.50 1.31 -4.70
CA ALA A 10 -6.63 0.19 -4.31
C ALA A 10 -6.97 -1.04 -5.13
N ALA A 11 -5.98 -1.92 -5.33
CA ALA A 11 -6.21 -3.29 -5.77
C ALA A 11 -6.89 -4.08 -4.64
N ARG A 12 -8.05 -4.64 -4.95
CA ARG A 12 -8.92 -5.35 -4.00
C ARG A 12 -8.88 -6.83 -4.29
N ARG A 13 -9.12 -7.64 -3.25
CA ARG A 13 -9.28 -9.09 -3.41
C ARG A 13 -10.40 -9.37 -4.41
N GLY A 14 -10.16 -10.32 -5.30
CA GLY A 14 -11.19 -10.89 -6.15
C GLY A 14 -12.25 -11.67 -5.36
N ASP A 15 -13.15 -12.32 -6.09
CA ASP A 15 -14.23 -13.13 -5.50
C ASP A 15 -13.76 -14.51 -4.98
N SER A 16 -12.49 -14.86 -5.19
CA SER A 16 -11.90 -16.14 -4.86
C SER A 16 -10.90 -16.08 -3.68
N THR A 17 -10.63 -17.24 -3.10
CA THR A 17 -9.62 -17.45 -2.05
C THR A 17 -8.24 -17.81 -2.61
N ASP A 18 -8.00 -17.54 -3.90
CA ASP A 18 -6.79 -17.98 -4.63
C ASP A 18 -5.63 -16.98 -4.58
N GLY A 19 -5.88 -15.76 -4.10
CA GLY A 19 -4.90 -14.68 -4.04
C GLY A 19 -4.98 -13.66 -5.16
N SER A 20 -5.95 -13.81 -6.07
CA SER A 20 -6.19 -12.82 -7.10
C SER A 20 -6.63 -11.46 -6.52
N VAL A 21 -6.12 -10.40 -7.12
CA VAL A 21 -6.55 -9.02 -6.88
C VAL A 21 -6.86 -8.33 -8.19
N TYR A 22 -7.73 -7.32 -8.14
CA TYR A 22 -8.05 -6.50 -9.29
C TYR A 22 -8.03 -5.02 -8.90
N PHE A 23 -7.66 -4.17 -9.86
CA PHE A 23 -7.75 -2.73 -9.76
C PHE A 23 -8.78 -2.22 -10.76
N SER A 24 -9.68 -1.35 -10.30
CA SER A 24 -10.62 -0.65 -11.16
C SER A 24 -10.25 0.83 -11.19
N PRO A 25 -9.92 1.40 -12.36
CA PRO A 25 -9.77 2.83 -12.51
C PRO A 25 -11.04 3.59 -12.08
N PRO A 26 -10.92 4.89 -11.77
CA PRO A 26 -12.08 5.76 -11.58
C PRO A 26 -13.07 5.65 -12.75
N TYR A 27 -14.38 5.64 -12.46
CA TYR A 27 -15.43 5.38 -13.44
C TYR A 27 -15.54 6.46 -14.53
N ASP A 28 -14.99 7.65 -14.26
CA ASP A 28 -14.95 8.83 -15.12
C ASP A 28 -13.60 8.99 -15.83
N ALA A 29 -12.67 8.05 -15.67
CA ALA A 29 -11.40 8.08 -16.37
C ALA A 29 -11.59 7.66 -17.84
N GLU A 30 -11.51 8.63 -18.75
CA GLU A 30 -11.64 8.40 -20.21
C GLU A 30 -10.47 7.57 -20.77
N ASP A 31 -9.23 7.87 -20.36
CA ASP A 31 -8.03 7.11 -20.75
C ASP A 31 -6.99 7.06 -19.60
N PHE A 32 -7.37 6.39 -18.50
CA PHE A 32 -6.55 6.27 -17.29
C PHE A 32 -5.11 5.84 -17.55
N ARG A 33 -4.92 4.89 -18.49
CA ARG A 33 -3.61 4.38 -18.85
C ARG A 33 -2.78 5.47 -19.53
N ALA A 34 -3.31 6.13 -20.56
CA ALA A 34 -2.56 7.16 -21.28
C ALA A 34 -2.21 8.32 -20.36
N ASP A 35 -3.15 8.75 -19.50
CA ASP A 35 -2.92 9.83 -18.54
C ASP A 35 -1.81 9.47 -17.53
N GLY A 36 -1.86 8.26 -16.98
CA GLY A 36 -0.81 7.77 -16.06
C GLY A 36 0.56 7.70 -16.72
N VAL A 37 0.63 7.21 -17.97
CA VAL A 37 1.88 7.15 -18.74
C VAL A 37 2.41 8.56 -19.05
N ALA A 38 1.52 9.48 -19.43
CA ALA A 38 1.87 10.86 -19.73
C ALA A 38 2.44 11.57 -18.48
N GLU A 39 1.77 11.43 -17.33
CA GLU A 39 2.20 12.05 -16.09
C GLU A 39 3.58 11.51 -15.67
N ARG A 40 3.77 10.18 -15.64
CA ARG A 40 5.06 9.53 -15.34
C ARG A 40 6.18 9.88 -16.30
N SER A 41 5.86 10.23 -17.54
CA SER A 41 6.85 10.63 -18.55
C SER A 41 7.20 12.12 -18.47
N SER A 42 6.25 12.95 -18.01
CA SER A 42 6.43 14.40 -17.92
C SER A 42 7.16 14.85 -16.65
N ASP A 43 7.02 14.10 -15.55
CA ASP A 43 7.61 14.43 -14.26
C ASP A 43 8.22 13.17 -13.62
N ARG A 44 9.51 12.93 -13.89
CA ARG A 44 10.25 11.78 -13.33
C ARG A 44 10.57 11.92 -11.84
N SER A 45 10.19 13.04 -11.20
CA SER A 45 10.35 13.20 -9.75
C SER A 45 9.20 12.60 -8.95
N ARG A 46 8.17 12.09 -9.63
CA ARG A 46 6.99 11.52 -9.02
C ARG A 46 6.90 10.01 -9.26
N SER A 47 6.75 9.27 -8.18
CA SER A 47 6.55 7.82 -8.20
C SER A 47 5.08 7.47 -8.09
N PHE A 48 4.66 6.40 -8.77
CA PHE A 48 3.30 5.86 -8.75
C PHE A 48 3.31 4.47 -8.15
N VAL A 49 2.59 4.26 -7.05
CA VAL A 49 2.55 2.97 -6.36
C VAL A 49 1.15 2.38 -6.38
N LEU A 50 1.05 1.06 -6.53
CA LEU A 50 -0.22 0.36 -6.37
C LEU A 50 -0.44 0.03 -4.91
N VAL A 51 -1.58 0.44 -4.35
CA VAL A 51 -1.97 0.02 -3.00
C VAL A 51 -2.73 -1.30 -3.09
N VAL A 52 -2.27 -2.33 -2.39
CA VAL A 52 -2.98 -3.61 -2.26
C VAL A 52 -3.69 -3.69 -0.92
N GLY A 53 -4.98 -4.03 -0.95
CA GLY A 53 -5.85 -4.10 0.22
C GLY A 53 -6.73 -2.86 0.33
N GLY A 54 -6.60 -2.12 1.43
CA GLY A 54 -7.52 -1.06 1.81
C GLY A 54 -8.56 -1.51 2.84
N SER A 55 -9.24 -0.54 3.44
CA SER A 55 -10.32 -0.81 4.41
C SER A 55 -11.36 -1.78 3.83
N GLY A 56 -11.69 -2.82 4.60
CA GLY A 56 -12.63 -3.88 4.21
C GLY A 56 -12.12 -4.87 3.15
N ASN A 57 -10.86 -4.76 2.71
CA ASN A 57 -10.26 -5.61 1.68
C ASN A 57 -9.00 -6.35 2.18
N GLY A 58 -8.86 -6.53 3.50
CA GLY A 58 -7.80 -7.32 4.09
C GLY A 58 -7.92 -8.81 3.77
N PHE A 59 -6.79 -9.50 3.65
CA PHE A 59 -6.71 -10.94 3.49
C PHE A 59 -5.38 -11.49 4.01
N VAL A 60 -5.36 -12.77 4.36
CA VAL A 60 -4.13 -13.50 4.72
C VAL A 60 -3.57 -14.16 3.47
N ILE A 61 -2.25 -14.23 3.37
CA ILE A 61 -1.51 -14.93 2.31
C ILE A 61 -0.96 -16.22 2.94
N PRO A 62 -1.65 -17.36 2.79
CA PRO A 62 -1.36 -18.57 3.56
C PRO A 62 -0.12 -19.34 3.07
N ASP A 63 0.22 -19.22 1.79
CA ASP A 63 1.27 -20.01 1.16
C ASP A 63 1.80 -19.38 -0.14
N ARG A 64 2.86 -20.00 -0.67
CA ARG A 64 3.53 -19.57 -1.90
C ARG A 64 2.64 -19.63 -3.14
N VAL A 65 1.65 -20.53 -3.20
CA VAL A 65 0.75 -20.65 -4.37
C VAL A 65 -0.18 -19.44 -4.42
N PHE A 66 -0.70 -19.03 -3.26
CA PHE A 66 -1.45 -17.78 -3.13
C PHE A 66 -0.58 -16.59 -3.50
N SER A 67 0.67 -16.53 -3.00
CA SER A 67 1.62 -15.45 -3.33
C SER A 67 1.93 -15.34 -4.82
N GLN A 68 2.05 -16.47 -5.52
CA GLN A 68 2.26 -16.49 -6.97
C GLN A 68 1.07 -15.90 -7.71
N THR A 69 -0.15 -16.31 -7.35
CA THR A 69 -1.39 -15.77 -7.95
C THR A 69 -1.55 -14.26 -7.68
N LEU A 70 -1.18 -13.82 -6.47
CA LEU A 70 -1.18 -12.42 -6.10
C LEU A 70 -0.14 -11.63 -6.90
N LEU A 71 1.08 -12.13 -7.03
CA LEU A 71 2.14 -11.51 -7.84
C LEU A 71 1.71 -11.41 -9.31
N GLU A 72 1.17 -12.48 -9.89
CA GLU A 72 0.65 -12.49 -11.27
C GLU A 72 -0.45 -11.44 -11.48
N SER A 73 -1.32 -11.25 -10.49
CA SER A 73 -2.37 -10.21 -10.52
C SER A 73 -1.77 -8.80 -10.47
N ILE A 74 -0.76 -8.59 -9.61
CA ILE A 74 -0.03 -7.31 -9.51
C ILE A 74 0.67 -6.99 -10.83
N GLU A 75 1.33 -7.97 -11.47
CA GLU A 75 1.96 -7.81 -12.78
C GLU A 75 0.92 -7.48 -13.87
N GLY A 76 -0.23 -8.15 -13.87
CA GLY A 76 -1.32 -7.82 -14.79
C GLY A 76 -1.83 -6.39 -14.62
N ILE A 77 -1.91 -5.89 -13.39
CA ILE A 77 -2.28 -4.50 -13.10
C ILE A 77 -1.18 -3.54 -13.53
N TYR A 78 0.09 -3.85 -13.22
CA TYR A 78 1.27 -3.09 -13.68
C TYR A 78 1.20 -2.90 -15.20
N GLU A 79 0.99 -3.99 -15.93
CA GLU A 79 0.86 -3.96 -17.38
C GLU A 79 -0.35 -3.15 -17.81
N ALA A 80 -1.52 -3.29 -17.18
CA ALA A 80 -2.75 -2.60 -17.58
C ALA A 80 -2.67 -1.07 -17.40
N VAL A 81 -2.06 -0.59 -16.31
CA VAL A 81 -1.93 0.85 -16.01
C VAL A 81 -0.72 1.52 -16.67
N GLY A 82 0.09 0.74 -17.40
CA GLY A 82 1.23 1.24 -18.18
C GLY A 82 2.50 1.42 -17.35
N GLY A 83 2.67 0.57 -16.34
CA GLY A 83 3.80 0.57 -15.41
C GLY A 83 3.50 1.26 -14.09
N LEU A 84 4.26 0.87 -13.08
CA LEU A 84 4.27 1.42 -11.72
C LEU A 84 5.71 1.56 -11.24
N ASP A 85 5.92 2.44 -10.28
CA ASP A 85 7.20 2.63 -9.59
C ASP A 85 7.25 1.86 -8.26
N GLY A 86 6.13 1.26 -7.81
CA GLY A 86 6.12 0.49 -6.58
C GLY A 86 4.79 -0.12 -6.15
N LEU A 87 4.81 -0.71 -4.96
CA LEU A 87 3.72 -1.38 -4.27
C LEU A 87 3.60 -0.87 -2.83
N ASP A 88 2.38 -0.65 -2.34
CA ASP A 88 2.06 -0.37 -0.95
C ASP A 88 1.15 -1.45 -0.35
N TRP A 89 1.65 -2.13 0.67
CA TRP A 89 0.88 -3.05 1.48
C TRP A 89 -0.03 -2.29 2.44
N ASN A 90 -1.31 -2.20 2.10
CA ASN A 90 -2.35 -1.71 3.00
C ASN A 90 -3.34 -2.83 3.37
N ILE A 91 -2.80 -3.99 3.76
CA ILE A 91 -3.59 -5.15 4.16
C ILE A 91 -3.93 -5.01 5.65
N LEU A 92 -5.08 -4.37 5.91
CA LEU A 92 -5.61 -4.18 7.26
C LEU A 92 -6.47 -5.38 7.65
N VAL A 93 -5.85 -6.39 8.23
CA VAL A 93 -6.49 -7.59 8.83
C VAL A 93 -6.29 -7.59 10.33
N ASP A 94 -7.13 -8.27 11.11
CA ASP A 94 -6.93 -8.40 12.57
C ASP A 94 -5.86 -9.45 12.90
N GLU A 95 -5.63 -10.40 11.98
CA GLU A 95 -4.61 -11.43 12.04
C GLU A 95 -3.17 -10.89 11.88
N GLU A 96 -2.19 -11.75 12.16
CA GLU A 96 -0.77 -11.48 11.91
C GLU A 96 -0.50 -11.28 10.41
N PRO A 97 0.28 -10.27 10.00
CA PRO A 97 0.73 -10.13 8.62
C PRO A 97 1.45 -11.38 8.14
N SER A 98 1.18 -11.80 6.90
CA SER A 98 1.85 -12.92 6.23
C SER A 98 3.29 -12.55 5.82
N THR A 99 4.14 -12.29 6.82
CA THR A 99 5.44 -11.63 6.67
C THR A 99 6.35 -12.34 5.66
N ASP A 100 6.52 -13.66 5.77
CA ASP A 100 7.39 -14.42 4.86
C ASP A 100 6.94 -14.33 3.40
N GLU A 101 5.62 -14.37 3.19
CA GLU A 101 5.02 -14.32 1.86
C GLU A 101 5.10 -12.90 1.28
N MET A 102 4.82 -11.87 2.08
CA MET A 102 4.94 -10.46 1.69
C MET A 102 6.40 -10.07 1.38
N ILE A 103 7.37 -10.58 2.16
CA ILE A 103 8.80 -10.40 1.91
C ILE A 103 9.20 -11.03 0.58
N TRP A 104 8.75 -12.26 0.31
CA TRP A 104 9.04 -12.90 -0.97
C TRP A 104 8.46 -12.12 -2.14
N ILE A 105 7.20 -11.69 -2.08
CA ILE A 105 6.58 -10.89 -3.14
C ILE A 105 7.37 -9.59 -3.37
N GLY A 106 7.74 -8.87 -2.30
CA GLY A 106 8.54 -7.66 -2.40
C GLY A 106 9.88 -7.89 -3.11
N ASN A 107 10.56 -9.00 -2.80
CA ASN A 107 11.82 -9.38 -3.44
C ASN A 107 11.64 -9.77 -4.90
N GLU A 108 10.59 -10.50 -5.26
CA GLU A 108 10.30 -10.86 -6.66
C GLU A 108 10.00 -9.63 -7.51
N LEU A 109 9.25 -8.66 -6.96
CA LEU A 109 8.97 -7.39 -7.63
C LEU A 109 10.24 -6.58 -7.87
N LYS A 110 11.11 -6.46 -6.86
CA LYS A 110 12.42 -5.80 -7.01
C LYS A 110 13.35 -6.54 -7.96
N ALA A 111 13.30 -7.87 -8.00
CA ALA A 111 14.08 -8.67 -8.94
C ALA A 111 13.61 -8.45 -10.40
N THR A 112 12.30 -8.31 -10.60
CA THR A 112 11.67 -8.16 -11.92
C THR A 112 11.78 -6.73 -12.45
N HIS A 113 11.45 -5.73 -11.63
CA HIS A 113 11.37 -4.31 -12.02
C HIS A 113 12.61 -3.50 -11.65
N GLY A 114 13.57 -4.13 -10.99
CA GLY A 114 14.83 -3.55 -10.54
C GLY A 114 14.79 -3.03 -9.10
N PRO A 115 15.97 -2.78 -8.50
CA PRO A 115 16.08 -2.40 -7.09
C PRO A 115 15.45 -1.05 -6.75
N GLY A 116 15.14 -0.23 -7.75
CA GLY A 116 14.42 1.04 -7.60
C GLY A 116 12.90 0.90 -7.49
N PHE A 117 12.34 -0.31 -7.67
CA PHE A 117 10.92 -0.55 -7.44
C PHE A 117 10.62 -0.40 -5.94
N LEU A 118 9.78 0.58 -5.62
CA LEU A 118 9.45 0.93 -4.25
C LEU A 118 8.52 -0.11 -3.63
N THR A 119 8.83 -0.55 -2.43
CA THR A 119 7.93 -1.37 -1.62
C THR A 119 7.68 -0.66 -0.31
N MET A 120 6.41 -0.48 0.04
CA MET A 120 6.01 0.22 1.26
C MET A 120 4.85 -0.47 1.97
N ALA A 121 4.61 -0.09 3.21
CA ALA A 121 3.51 -0.64 4.00
C ALA A 121 2.80 0.43 4.83
N SER A 122 1.57 0.73 4.44
CA SER A 122 0.62 1.56 5.18
C SER A 122 -0.08 0.76 6.29
N ILE A 123 0.31 0.95 7.56
CA ILE A 123 -0.02 0.06 8.69
C ILE A 123 -0.59 0.77 9.93
N ILE A 124 -1.07 0.00 10.92
CA ILE A 124 -1.58 0.55 12.19
C ILE A 124 -0.41 0.87 13.12
N PRO A 125 -0.22 2.12 13.56
CA PRO A 125 1.03 2.59 14.18
C PRO A 125 1.41 1.94 15.52
N HIS A 126 0.43 1.43 16.26
CA HIS A 126 0.61 0.90 17.62
C HIS A 126 0.49 -0.63 17.68
N ARG A 127 0.17 -1.29 16.56
CA ARG A 127 0.02 -2.73 16.54
C ARG A 127 1.40 -3.40 16.51
N ARG A 128 1.64 -4.30 17.47
CA ARG A 128 2.94 -4.99 17.60
C ARG A 128 3.29 -5.79 16.35
N SER A 129 2.32 -6.53 15.79
CA SER A 129 2.52 -7.36 14.60
C SER A 129 2.92 -6.54 13.38
N ASP A 130 2.29 -5.38 13.16
CA ASP A 130 2.68 -4.45 12.09
C ASP A 130 4.10 -3.92 12.25
N ARG A 131 4.50 -3.58 13.48
CA ARG A 131 5.87 -3.13 13.78
C ARG A 131 6.90 -4.21 13.51
N GLU A 132 6.59 -5.44 13.91
CA GLU A 132 7.46 -6.60 13.71
C GLU A 132 7.60 -6.96 12.22
N PHE A 133 6.49 -6.96 11.48
CA PHE A 133 6.48 -7.09 10.03
C PHE A 133 7.37 -6.03 9.37
N CYS A 134 7.13 -4.75 9.67
CA CYS A 134 7.89 -3.63 9.11
C CYS A 134 9.39 -3.77 9.33
N ARG A 135 9.82 -3.99 10.57
CA ARG A 135 11.23 -4.19 10.90
C ARG A 135 11.83 -5.37 10.14
N THR A 136 11.13 -6.50 10.13
CA THR A 136 11.62 -7.73 9.49
C THR A 136 11.73 -7.59 7.98
N ALA A 137 10.76 -6.94 7.33
CA ALA A 137 10.76 -6.74 5.89
C ALA A 137 11.81 -5.72 5.41
N ILE A 138 12.07 -4.67 6.22
CA ILE A 138 13.18 -3.74 5.99
C ILE A 138 14.53 -4.45 6.16
N ASP A 139 14.72 -5.19 7.26
CA ASP A 139 15.94 -5.97 7.51
C ASP A 139 16.23 -6.98 6.36
N ALA A 140 15.17 -7.50 5.73
CA ALA A 140 15.26 -8.40 4.58
C ALA A 140 15.47 -7.70 3.22
N GLY A 141 15.47 -6.36 3.16
CA GLY A 141 15.56 -5.59 1.93
C GLY A 141 14.30 -5.64 1.04
N ALA A 142 13.20 -6.18 1.56
CA ALA A 142 11.95 -6.36 0.83
C ALA A 142 10.98 -5.18 1.00
N LEU A 143 11.26 -4.26 1.93
CA LEU A 143 10.47 -3.06 2.20
C LEU A 143 11.39 -1.84 2.27
N ASP A 144 11.06 -0.78 1.53
CA ASP A 144 11.80 0.49 1.57
C ASP A 144 11.22 1.42 2.63
N PHE A 145 9.89 1.47 2.79
CA PHE A 145 9.23 2.40 3.71
C PHE A 145 8.12 1.75 4.53
N CYS A 146 8.01 2.14 5.79
CA CYS A 146 6.80 1.96 6.58
C CYS A 146 6.07 3.28 6.74
N ALA A 147 4.75 3.23 6.55
CA ALA A 147 3.84 4.36 6.61
C ALA A 147 2.78 4.15 7.71
N PRO A 148 3.14 4.27 9.00
CA PRO A 148 2.16 4.28 10.09
C PRO A 148 1.07 5.33 9.86
N LEU A 149 -0.18 4.88 9.91
CA LEU A 149 -1.36 5.71 9.67
C LEU A 149 -1.86 6.33 10.98
N PHE A 150 -1.63 7.63 11.19
CA PHE A 150 -2.10 8.38 12.36
C PHE A 150 -3.48 9.03 12.13
N TYR A 151 -4.38 8.28 11.50
CA TYR A 151 -5.76 8.69 11.20
C TYR A 151 -6.67 7.46 11.07
N GLY A 152 -7.99 7.69 11.00
CA GLY A 152 -8.97 6.62 10.72
C GLY A 152 -9.40 5.76 11.92
N LEU A 153 -8.69 5.79 13.05
CA LEU A 153 -9.13 5.19 14.32
C LEU A 153 -9.15 6.23 15.46
N PRO A 154 -10.05 6.08 16.46
CA PRO A 154 -10.12 6.98 17.61
C PRO A 154 -8.77 7.13 18.32
N GLY A 155 -8.38 8.37 18.62
CA GLY A 155 -7.16 8.68 19.38
C GLY A 155 -5.85 8.66 18.58
N LEU A 156 -5.86 8.18 17.32
CA LEU A 156 -4.62 8.08 16.52
C LEU A 156 -4.01 9.41 16.10
N SER A 157 -4.81 10.47 16.02
CA SER A 157 -4.37 11.79 15.55
C SER A 157 -3.99 12.74 16.68
N ALA A 158 -3.99 12.30 17.94
CA ALA A 158 -3.59 13.13 19.06
C ALA A 158 -2.11 13.49 18.93
N GLN A 159 -1.79 14.78 18.81
CA GLN A 159 -0.44 15.25 18.47
C GLN A 159 0.67 14.66 19.35
N ARG A 160 0.44 14.54 20.66
CA ARG A 160 1.43 13.95 21.57
C ARG A 160 1.71 12.49 21.22
N ASP A 161 0.66 11.73 20.97
CA ASP A 161 0.76 10.31 20.66
C ASP A 161 1.43 10.10 19.29
N VAL A 162 1.18 10.97 18.32
CA VAL A 162 1.91 10.98 17.04
C VAL A 162 3.40 11.20 17.25
N VAL A 163 3.80 12.23 17.99
CA VAL A 163 5.22 12.58 18.18
C VAL A 163 5.98 11.49 18.92
N GLU A 164 5.41 10.91 19.98
CA GLU A 164 6.05 9.81 20.71
C GLU A 164 6.17 8.56 19.84
N ASN A 165 5.11 8.21 19.12
CA ASN A 165 5.11 7.02 18.26
C ASN A 165 6.10 7.15 17.09
N VAL A 166 6.21 8.34 16.48
CA VAL A 166 7.20 8.62 15.43
C VAL A 166 8.63 8.39 15.94
N LYS A 167 8.96 8.82 17.17
CA LYS A 167 10.29 8.56 17.74
C LYS A 167 10.56 7.07 17.90
N ASP A 168 9.56 6.29 18.33
CA ASP A 168 9.69 4.84 18.44
C ASP A 168 9.92 4.20 17.07
N TRP A 169 9.20 4.64 16.04
CA TRP A 169 9.40 4.16 14.67
C TRP A 169 10.80 4.48 14.15
N VAL A 170 11.26 5.72 14.29
CA VAL A 170 12.63 6.12 13.90
C VAL A 170 13.67 5.27 14.63
N GLY A 171 13.50 5.04 15.93
CA GLY A 171 14.41 4.19 16.70
C GLY A 171 14.38 2.71 16.28
N MET A 172 13.29 2.24 15.68
CA MET A 172 13.11 0.84 15.29
C MET A 172 13.62 0.56 13.88
N ILE A 173 13.35 1.45 12.92
CA ILE A 173 13.59 1.19 11.49
C ILE A 173 14.44 2.25 10.80
N GLY A 174 14.86 3.32 11.50
CA GLY A 174 15.56 4.45 10.88
C GLY A 174 14.60 5.50 10.31
N GLU A 175 15.07 6.74 10.20
CA GLU A 175 14.27 7.86 9.67
C GLU A 175 14.12 7.80 8.15
N GLU A 176 15.11 7.21 7.47
CA GLU A 176 15.17 6.97 6.04
C GLU A 176 14.14 5.95 5.54
N HIS A 177 13.55 5.17 6.44
CA HIS A 177 12.54 4.15 6.15
C HIS A 177 11.13 4.56 6.64
N LEU A 178 10.95 5.77 7.18
CA LEU A 178 9.69 6.19 7.80
C LEU A 178 8.95 7.25 6.98
N VAL A 179 7.67 6.98 6.70
CA VAL A 179 6.70 7.97 6.19
C VAL A 179 5.60 8.15 7.24
N VAL A 180 5.21 9.40 7.54
CA VAL A 180 4.16 9.67 8.55
C VAL A 180 2.83 9.89 7.84
N GLY A 181 1.91 8.93 7.95
CA GLY A 181 0.57 9.02 7.36
C GLY A 181 -0.35 9.92 8.20
N LEU A 182 -0.82 11.03 7.62
CA LEU A 182 -1.71 12.00 8.27
C LEU A 182 -3.02 12.16 7.49
N GLY A 183 -4.14 12.26 8.21
CA GLY A 183 -5.45 12.57 7.62
C GLY A 183 -5.54 14.05 7.23
N VAL A 184 -6.08 14.33 6.05
CA VAL A 184 -6.19 15.69 5.49
C VAL A 184 -7.47 16.42 5.88
N HIS A 185 -8.43 15.73 6.51
CA HIS A 185 -9.70 16.32 6.96
C HIS A 185 -10.17 15.69 8.28
N PRO A 186 -10.45 16.46 9.35
CA PRO A 186 -10.88 15.90 10.63
C PRO A 186 -12.34 15.39 10.63
N ASP A 187 -13.17 15.82 9.67
CA ASP A 187 -14.64 15.69 9.76
C ASP A 187 -15.34 14.91 8.62
N GLU A 188 -14.61 14.33 7.66
CA GLU A 188 -15.22 13.64 6.51
C GLU A 188 -14.85 12.15 6.45
N GLN A 189 -15.86 11.28 6.56
CA GLN A 189 -15.76 9.83 6.33
C GLN A 189 -15.73 9.55 4.81
N TYR A 190 -14.58 9.69 4.16
CA TYR A 190 -14.44 9.64 2.70
C TYR A 190 -14.63 8.27 2.01
N PHE A 191 -15.17 7.24 2.68
CA PHE A 191 -15.41 5.93 2.05
C PHE A 191 -16.83 5.41 2.26
N GLN A 192 -17.84 6.27 2.15
CA GLN A 192 -19.20 5.77 1.86
C GLN A 192 -19.36 5.68 0.34
N ARG A 193 -19.61 4.45 -0.14
CA ARG A 193 -20.09 4.18 -1.51
C ARG A 193 -21.26 5.14 -1.80
N PRO A 194 -21.37 5.74 -3.00
CA PRO A 194 -22.65 6.32 -3.40
C PRO A 194 -23.68 5.22 -3.28
N GLU A 195 -24.75 5.45 -2.51
CA GLU A 195 -25.87 4.51 -2.43
C GLU A 195 -26.31 4.19 -3.86
N GLU A 196 -26.35 2.90 -4.20
CA GLU A 196 -27.03 2.43 -5.40
C GLU A 196 -28.46 2.95 -5.31
N SER A 197 -28.78 3.96 -6.12
CA SER A 197 -30.14 4.45 -6.25
C SER A 197 -30.98 3.27 -6.71
N LYS A 198 -31.77 2.72 -5.79
CA LYS A 198 -32.79 1.72 -6.07
C LYS A 198 -33.67 2.24 -7.20
N LYS A 199 -33.60 1.58 -8.36
CA LYS A 199 -34.64 1.65 -9.39
C LYS A 199 -35.71 0.62 -9.07
#